data_AF-R1IIH2-F1
#
_entry.id   AF-R1IIH2-F1
#
_cell.length_a   1.000
_cell.length_b   1.000
_cell.length_c   1.000
_cell.angle_alpha   90.00
_cell.angle_beta   90.00
_cell.angle_gamma   90.00
#
_symmetry.space_group_name_H-M   'P 1'
#
loop_
_entity.id
_entity.type
_entity.pdbx_description
1 polymer ?
#
loop_
_entity_poly.entity_id
_entity_poly.type
_entity_poly.pdbx_seq_one_letter_code
_entity_poly.pdbx_strand_id
1 'polypeptide(L)'
;MGSDWWWTLTLPAGAVRPENVERLLAVAGTFGLSPARPDGGYNGFSATGDYRVQDRSQMVAGLATASWGTNVWLGSDVAVSLSTERGAQDVVTLSLDSIYCRRTPDDRAEPFRALHRLLTDLWVALADELGALFGRVEDEWSLEQIWAELSDPRLGDAPPPPGAWPEWLSWSTYFDAGRARALPAVPAELGAHVRRTPAGALVLELSDDPAAVDPLRFARLHQVLAGAARG
;
A
#
# COMPACT_ATOMS: atom_id res chain seq x y z
N MET A 1 -8.24 19.62 4.41
CA MET A 1 -8.38 18.89 3.14
C MET A 1 -7.76 17.51 3.35
N GLY A 2 -8.34 16.48 2.73
CA GLY A 2 -7.75 15.14 2.71
C GLY A 2 -6.61 15.06 1.68
N SER A 3 -5.95 13.92 1.63
CA SER A 3 -5.04 13.50 0.56
C SER A 3 -5.43 12.08 0.17
N ASP A 4 -5.17 11.69 -1.07
CA ASP A 4 -5.27 10.27 -1.42
C ASP A 4 -4.20 9.47 -0.67
N TRP A 5 -4.52 8.21 -0.40
CA TRP A 5 -3.62 7.25 0.26
C TRP A 5 -3.53 5.97 -0.54
N TRP A 6 -2.33 5.37 -0.59
CA TRP A 6 -2.08 4.11 -1.26
C TRP A 6 -1.39 3.11 -0.32
N TRP A 7 -1.80 1.85 -0.44
CA TRP A 7 -1.15 0.69 0.16
C TRP A 7 -0.73 -0.24 -0.97
N THR A 8 0.58 -0.27 -1.22
CA THR A 8 1.17 -0.97 -2.36
C THR A 8 1.96 -2.18 -1.88
N LEU A 9 1.80 -3.32 -2.54
CA LEU A 9 2.59 -4.54 -2.32
C LEU A 9 3.25 -4.97 -3.62
N THR A 10 4.54 -5.27 -3.53
CA THR A 10 5.31 -5.83 -4.62
C THR A 10 5.50 -7.31 -4.40
N LEU A 11 4.99 -8.08 -5.35
CA LEU A 11 4.93 -9.53 -5.33
C LEU A 11 5.97 -10.13 -6.30
N PRO A 12 6.34 -11.41 -6.12
CA PRO A 12 7.09 -12.15 -7.13
C PRO A 12 6.35 -12.12 -8.48
N ALA A 13 7.10 -12.12 -9.59
CA ALA A 13 6.52 -12.17 -10.93
C ALA A 13 5.60 -13.41 -11.11
N GLY A 14 4.42 -13.19 -11.69
CA GLY A 14 3.42 -14.25 -11.88
C GLY A 14 2.58 -14.57 -10.64
N ALA A 15 2.72 -13.80 -9.55
CA ALA A 15 1.87 -13.90 -8.37
C ALA A 15 0.46 -13.36 -8.64
N VAL A 16 0.27 -12.40 -9.53
CA VAL A 16 -1.06 -11.92 -9.94
C VAL A 16 -1.63 -12.89 -10.97
N ARG A 17 -2.43 -13.82 -10.45
CA ARG A 17 -3.15 -14.88 -11.19
C ARG A 17 -4.52 -15.13 -10.55
N PRO A 18 -5.49 -15.73 -11.26
CA PRO A 18 -6.87 -15.83 -10.77
C PRO A 18 -6.99 -16.42 -9.35
N GLU A 19 -6.21 -17.45 -9.05
CA GLU A 19 -6.26 -18.13 -7.74
C GLU A 19 -5.79 -17.20 -6.61
N ASN A 20 -4.77 -16.38 -6.87
CA ASN A 20 -4.24 -15.45 -5.90
C ASN A 20 -5.10 -14.19 -5.76
N VAL A 21 -5.78 -13.76 -6.84
CA VAL A 21 -6.80 -12.71 -6.77
C VAL A 21 -7.98 -13.17 -5.91
N GLU A 22 -8.44 -14.41 -6.06
CA GLU A 22 -9.49 -14.96 -5.19
C GLU A 22 -9.05 -15.02 -3.72
N ARG A 23 -7.79 -15.39 -3.44
CA ARG A 23 -7.23 -15.33 -2.06
C ARG A 23 -7.17 -13.91 -1.52
N LEU A 24 -6.71 -12.94 -2.32
CA LEU A 24 -6.70 -11.54 -1.95
C LEU A 24 -8.10 -11.07 -1.55
N LEU A 25 -9.11 -11.38 -2.37
CA LEU A 25 -10.51 -11.00 -2.08
C LEU A 25 -11.07 -11.74 -0.85
N ALA A 26 -10.66 -12.99 -0.63
CA ALA A 26 -11.04 -13.74 0.57
C ALA A 26 -10.45 -13.11 1.83
N VAL A 27 -9.17 -12.70 1.81
CA VAL A 27 -8.53 -11.97 2.92
C VAL A 27 -9.22 -10.62 3.12
N ALA A 28 -9.46 -9.84 2.06
CA ALA A 28 -10.21 -8.59 2.18
C ALA A 28 -11.58 -8.79 2.85
N GLY A 29 -12.26 -9.90 2.54
CA GLY A 29 -13.50 -10.32 3.18
C GLY A 29 -13.41 -10.55 4.69
N THR A 30 -12.28 -11.05 5.21
CA THR A 30 -12.10 -11.23 6.67
C THR A 30 -11.95 -9.90 7.41
N PHE A 31 -11.56 -8.84 6.70
CA PHE A 31 -11.53 -7.45 7.18
C PHE A 31 -12.86 -6.71 6.93
N GLY A 32 -13.88 -7.39 6.42
CA GLY A 32 -15.20 -6.81 6.16
C GLY A 32 -15.31 -6.07 4.83
N LEU A 33 -14.33 -6.18 3.94
CA LEU A 33 -14.40 -5.58 2.61
C LEU A 33 -15.00 -6.55 1.60
N SER A 34 -15.92 -6.07 0.77
CA SER A 34 -16.56 -6.87 -0.28
C SER A 34 -16.36 -6.23 -1.65
N PRO A 35 -15.95 -6.97 -2.70
CA PRO A 35 -15.92 -6.44 -4.05
C PRO A 35 -17.32 -6.33 -4.68
N ALA A 36 -18.31 -7.03 -4.11
CA ALA A 36 -19.69 -6.96 -4.59
C ALA A 36 -20.30 -5.62 -4.21
N ARG A 37 -20.89 -4.95 -5.18
CA ARG A 37 -21.60 -3.69 -4.95
C ARG A 37 -22.85 -3.92 -4.11
N PRO A 38 -23.29 -2.90 -3.33
CA PRO A 38 -24.55 -2.98 -2.59
C PRO A 38 -25.78 -3.25 -3.47
N ASP A 39 -25.77 -2.77 -4.72
CA ASP A 39 -26.84 -2.92 -5.71
C ASP A 39 -26.62 -4.09 -6.69
N GLY A 40 -25.57 -4.89 -6.48
CA GLY A 40 -25.26 -6.09 -7.24
C GLY A 40 -24.21 -5.91 -8.33
N GLY A 41 -23.50 -6.99 -8.65
CA GLY A 41 -22.39 -6.99 -9.60
C GLY A 41 -21.08 -6.47 -9.02
N TYR A 42 -20.08 -6.28 -9.89
CA TYR A 42 -18.73 -5.89 -9.53
C TYR A 42 -18.27 -4.74 -10.43
N ASN A 43 -17.64 -3.71 -9.87
CA ASN A 43 -17.12 -2.62 -10.68
C ASN A 43 -15.88 -3.08 -11.46
N GLY A 44 -15.79 -2.68 -12.73
CA GLY A 44 -14.57 -2.77 -13.51
C GLY A 44 -14.21 -1.38 -14.05
N PHE A 45 -12.98 -0.95 -13.79
CA PHE A 45 -12.39 0.25 -14.39
C PHE A 45 -11.18 -0.10 -15.26
N SER A 46 -11.15 0.33 -16.52
CA SER A 46 -9.97 0.18 -17.36
C SER A 46 -8.98 1.32 -17.09
N ALA A 47 -7.71 1.12 -17.46
CA ALA A 47 -6.71 2.18 -17.39
C ALA A 47 -7.04 3.40 -18.27
N THR A 48 -7.92 3.25 -19.28
CA THR A 48 -8.39 4.34 -20.16
C THR A 48 -9.62 5.07 -19.60
N GLY A 49 -10.11 4.69 -18.43
CA GLY A 49 -11.27 5.30 -17.78
C GLY A 49 -12.61 4.70 -18.18
N ASP A 50 -12.63 3.57 -18.90
CA ASP A 50 -13.88 2.87 -19.18
C ASP A 50 -14.42 2.24 -17.90
N TYR A 51 -15.73 2.31 -17.73
CA TYR A 51 -16.43 1.72 -16.60
C TYR A 51 -17.46 0.70 -17.08
N ARG A 52 -17.52 -0.44 -16.39
CA ARG A 52 -18.57 -1.44 -16.59
C ARG A 52 -18.85 -2.24 -15.33
N VAL A 53 -20.08 -2.74 -15.23
CA VAL A 53 -20.44 -3.74 -14.24
C VAL A 53 -20.10 -5.11 -14.80
N GLN A 54 -19.32 -5.88 -14.05
CA GLN A 54 -18.81 -7.19 -14.41
C GLN A 54 -19.45 -8.26 -13.53
N ASP A 55 -19.42 -9.51 -13.99
CA ASP A 55 -19.56 -10.66 -13.10
C ASP A 55 -18.24 -10.94 -12.36
N ARG A 56 -18.29 -11.82 -11.35
CA ARG A 56 -17.12 -12.15 -10.54
C ARG A 56 -15.97 -12.70 -11.39
N SER A 57 -16.26 -13.59 -12.33
CA SER A 57 -15.23 -14.23 -13.15
C SER A 57 -14.51 -13.22 -14.04
N GLN A 58 -15.23 -12.25 -14.59
CA GLN A 58 -14.69 -11.16 -15.39
C GLN A 58 -13.84 -10.19 -14.57
N MET A 59 -14.29 -9.84 -13.36
CA MET A 59 -13.51 -9.01 -12.43
C MET A 59 -12.20 -9.70 -12.04
N VAL A 60 -12.26 -10.97 -11.63
CA VAL A 60 -11.08 -11.77 -11.25
C VAL A 60 -10.11 -11.91 -12.42
N ALA A 61 -10.61 -12.22 -13.62
CA ALA A 61 -9.79 -12.29 -14.82
C ALA A 61 -9.17 -10.91 -15.18
N GLY A 62 -9.93 -9.83 -15.00
CA GLY A 62 -9.48 -8.46 -15.20
C GLY A 62 -8.30 -8.08 -14.31
N LEU A 63 -8.43 -8.33 -13.00
CA LEU A 63 -7.34 -8.13 -12.03
C LEU A 63 -6.16 -9.06 -12.32
N ALA A 64 -6.39 -10.35 -12.61
CA ALA A 64 -5.31 -11.30 -12.92
C ALA A 64 -4.52 -10.95 -14.19
N THR A 65 -5.10 -10.17 -15.09
CA THR A 65 -4.45 -9.70 -16.32
C THR A 65 -4.01 -8.25 -16.27
N ALA A 66 -4.21 -7.56 -15.12
CA ALA A 66 -3.99 -6.13 -14.97
C ALA A 66 -4.71 -5.27 -16.04
N SER A 67 -5.83 -5.77 -16.58
CA SER A 67 -6.60 -5.07 -17.61
C SER A 67 -7.74 -4.24 -17.02
N TRP A 68 -8.16 -4.56 -15.80
CA TRP A 68 -9.22 -3.87 -15.08
C TRP A 68 -8.89 -3.80 -13.59
N GLY A 69 -9.14 -2.65 -12.97
CA GLY A 69 -9.26 -2.49 -11.52
C GLY A 69 -10.71 -2.62 -11.06
N THR A 70 -10.93 -2.63 -9.75
CA THR A 70 -12.26 -2.72 -9.13
C THR A 70 -12.34 -1.85 -7.86
N ASN A 71 -13.46 -1.89 -7.15
CA ASN A 71 -13.55 -1.43 -5.78
C ASN A 71 -13.83 -2.59 -4.84
N VAL A 72 -13.31 -2.49 -3.62
CA VAL A 72 -13.76 -3.26 -2.46
C VAL A 72 -14.38 -2.30 -1.45
N TRP A 73 -15.53 -2.67 -0.91
CA TRP A 73 -16.42 -1.82 -0.14
C TRP A 73 -16.39 -2.21 1.33
N LEU A 74 -16.21 -1.23 2.22
CA LEU A 74 -16.47 -1.40 3.65
C LEU A 74 -17.87 -0.87 3.95
N GLY A 75 -18.83 -1.78 4.17
CA GLY A 75 -20.24 -1.42 4.23
C GLY A 75 -20.77 -0.92 2.88
N SER A 76 -21.67 0.07 2.89
CA SER A 76 -22.24 0.65 1.65
C SER A 76 -21.54 1.92 1.17
N ASP A 77 -20.71 2.54 2.00
CA ASP A 77 -20.40 3.97 1.85
C ASP A 77 -18.92 4.26 1.58
N VAL A 78 -18.02 3.33 1.92
CA VAL A 78 -16.58 3.52 1.74
C VAL A 78 -16.07 2.58 0.65
N ALA A 79 -15.65 3.17 -0.47
CA ALA A 79 -15.01 2.46 -1.56
C ALA A 79 -13.49 2.58 -1.46
N VAL A 80 -12.81 1.45 -1.53
CA VAL A 80 -11.35 1.37 -1.70
C VAL A 80 -11.08 0.81 -3.08
N SER A 81 -10.37 1.54 -3.91
CA SER A 81 -9.97 1.07 -5.24
C SER A 81 -8.93 -0.02 -5.10
N LEU A 82 -9.08 -1.09 -5.87
CA LEU A 82 -8.14 -2.21 -5.95
C LEU A 82 -7.67 -2.34 -7.40
N SER A 83 -6.36 -2.27 -7.61
CA SER A 83 -5.73 -2.51 -8.90
C SER A 83 -4.54 -3.45 -8.77
N THR A 84 -4.14 -3.98 -9.91
CA THR A 84 -2.97 -4.83 -10.03
C THR A 84 -2.13 -4.40 -11.23
N GLU A 85 -0.84 -4.65 -11.16
CA GLU A 85 0.07 -4.49 -12.29
C GLU A 85 0.89 -5.77 -12.48
N ARG A 86 1.38 -5.96 -13.70
CA ARG A 86 2.21 -7.10 -14.07
C ARG A 86 3.46 -6.62 -14.78
N GLY A 87 4.58 -7.26 -14.49
CA GLY A 87 5.86 -6.88 -15.08
C GLY A 87 7.00 -7.78 -14.64
N ALA A 88 8.18 -7.19 -14.47
CA ALA A 88 9.32 -7.88 -13.85
C ALA A 88 8.99 -8.34 -12.42
N GLN A 89 8.05 -7.65 -11.78
CA GLN A 89 7.37 -7.99 -10.55
C GLN A 89 5.90 -7.63 -10.73
N ASP A 90 5.03 -8.31 -9.99
CA ASP A 90 3.61 -7.96 -9.98
C ASP A 90 3.34 -7.01 -8.80
N VAL A 91 2.35 -6.13 -8.95
CA VAL A 91 1.98 -5.16 -7.92
C VAL A 91 0.51 -5.29 -7.59
N VAL A 92 0.17 -5.10 -6.32
CA VAL A 92 -1.20 -4.94 -5.82
C VAL A 92 -1.28 -3.60 -5.11
N THR A 93 -2.28 -2.79 -5.47
CA THR A 93 -2.49 -1.48 -4.86
C THR A 93 -3.92 -1.35 -4.35
N LEU A 94 -4.04 -0.96 -3.09
CA LEU A 94 -5.28 -0.41 -2.53
C LEU A 94 -5.16 1.12 -2.51
N SER A 95 -6.20 1.83 -2.94
CA SER A 95 -6.22 3.29 -2.93
C SER A 95 -7.49 3.82 -2.26
N LEU A 96 -7.32 4.77 -1.36
CA LEU A 96 -8.38 5.45 -0.64
C LEU A 96 -8.42 6.93 -1.06
N ASP A 97 -9.58 7.36 -1.56
CA ASP A 97 -9.80 8.72 -1.99
C ASP A 97 -9.78 9.70 -0.81
N SER A 98 -9.22 10.89 -1.05
CA SER A 98 -9.11 12.02 -0.15
C SER A 98 -10.42 12.40 0.56
N ILE A 99 -11.60 12.10 -0.01
CA ILE A 99 -12.91 12.33 0.63
C ILE A 99 -13.08 11.55 1.94
N TYR A 100 -12.40 10.40 2.07
CA TYR A 100 -12.43 9.57 3.29
C TYR A 100 -11.26 9.90 4.25
N CYS A 101 -10.37 10.80 3.84
CA CYS A 101 -9.12 11.09 4.52
C CYS A 101 -9.18 12.42 5.28
N ARG A 102 -8.37 12.54 6.34
CA ARG A 102 -8.27 13.79 7.12
C ARG A 102 -6.86 14.04 7.59
N ARG A 103 -6.25 15.13 7.14
CA ARG A 103 -4.90 15.60 7.54
C ARG A 103 -4.92 16.65 8.65
N THR A 104 -5.84 16.51 9.59
CA THR A 104 -5.92 17.43 10.73
C THR A 104 -6.08 16.58 11.97
N PRO A 105 -5.10 16.58 12.90
CA PRO A 105 -5.09 15.67 14.04
C PRO A 105 -6.03 16.18 15.13
N ASP A 106 -7.33 16.12 14.86
CA ASP A 106 -8.41 16.40 15.81
C ASP A 106 -9.30 15.16 15.98
N ASP A 107 -10.32 15.26 16.83
CA ASP A 107 -11.23 14.15 17.14
C ASP A 107 -12.02 13.68 15.90
N ARG A 108 -12.21 14.58 14.92
CA ARG A 108 -12.93 14.26 13.67
C ARG A 108 -12.08 13.40 12.74
N ALA A 109 -10.79 13.19 13.02
CA ALA A 109 -9.94 12.28 12.27
C ALA A 109 -10.11 10.82 12.69
N GLU A 110 -10.82 10.52 13.78
CA GLU A 110 -10.93 9.14 14.27
C GLU A 110 -11.49 8.14 13.25
N PRO A 111 -12.54 8.46 12.45
CA PRO A 111 -12.99 7.55 11.40
C PRO A 111 -11.90 7.23 10.37
N PHE A 112 -11.12 8.23 9.97
CA PHE A 112 -9.99 8.04 9.06
C PHE A 112 -8.86 7.24 9.71
N ARG A 113 -8.51 7.52 10.98
CA ARG A 113 -7.51 6.72 11.72
C ARG A 113 -7.91 5.26 11.83
N ALA A 114 -9.18 4.98 12.12
CA ALA A 114 -9.71 3.62 12.19
C ALA A 114 -9.65 2.91 10.83
N LEU A 115 -10.05 3.60 9.76
CA LEU A 115 -9.97 3.07 8.40
C LEU A 115 -8.53 2.82 7.95
N HIS A 116 -7.62 3.77 8.21
CA HIS A 116 -6.20 3.62 7.89
C HIS A 116 -5.60 2.43 8.64
N ARG A 117 -5.88 2.27 9.95
CA ARG A 117 -5.43 1.09 10.71
C ARG A 117 -5.94 -0.22 10.10
N LEU A 118 -7.24 -0.28 9.76
CA LEU A 118 -7.85 -1.45 9.13
C LEU A 118 -7.19 -1.79 7.79
N LEU A 119 -6.94 -0.79 6.93
CA LEU A 119 -6.30 -1.01 5.63
C LEU A 119 -4.82 -1.37 5.75
N THR A 120 -4.10 -0.80 6.72
CA THR A 120 -2.71 -1.19 7.02
C THR A 120 -2.63 -2.63 7.54
N ASP A 121 -3.55 -3.05 8.40
CA ASP A 121 -3.59 -4.44 8.88
C ASP A 121 -3.98 -5.42 7.76
N LEU A 122 -4.94 -5.06 6.90
CA LEU A 122 -5.26 -5.82 5.69
C LEU A 122 -4.05 -5.93 4.76
N TRP A 123 -3.36 -4.83 4.52
CA TRP A 123 -2.18 -4.77 3.67
C TRP A 123 -1.05 -5.70 4.18
N VAL A 124 -0.79 -5.73 5.50
CA VAL A 124 0.16 -6.70 6.08
C VAL A 124 -0.34 -8.14 5.94
N ALA A 125 -1.63 -8.40 6.17
CA ALA A 125 -2.18 -9.75 6.00
C ALA A 125 -2.09 -10.23 4.55
N LEU A 126 -2.33 -9.36 3.58
CA LEU A 126 -2.14 -9.64 2.16
C LEU A 126 -0.67 -9.88 1.83
N ALA A 127 0.25 -9.14 2.46
CA ALA A 127 1.69 -9.35 2.28
C ALA A 127 2.10 -10.77 2.68
N ASP A 128 1.64 -11.24 3.85
CA ASP A 128 1.91 -12.59 4.34
C ASP A 128 1.22 -13.66 3.46
N GLU A 129 -0.05 -13.48 3.11
CA GLU A 129 -0.82 -14.45 2.32
C GLU A 129 -0.29 -14.64 0.89
N LEU A 130 0.11 -13.53 0.24
CA LEU A 130 0.54 -13.53 -1.16
C LEU A 130 2.06 -13.67 -1.30
N GLY A 131 2.80 -13.67 -0.20
CA GLY A 131 4.26 -13.74 -0.20
C GLY A 131 4.91 -12.50 -0.80
N ALA A 132 4.43 -11.31 -0.40
CA ALA A 132 5.00 -10.05 -0.85
C ALA A 132 6.47 -9.91 -0.44
N LEU A 133 7.25 -9.28 -1.31
CA LEU A 133 8.68 -9.03 -1.13
C LEU A 133 8.92 -7.72 -0.39
N PHE A 134 8.08 -6.73 -0.68
CA PHE A 134 8.19 -5.35 -0.23
C PHE A 134 6.84 -4.64 -0.35
N GLY A 135 6.67 -3.53 0.34
CA GLY A 135 5.49 -2.70 0.16
C GLY A 135 5.59 -1.37 0.88
N ARG A 136 4.63 -0.48 0.57
CA ARG A 136 4.60 0.90 1.04
C ARG A 136 3.18 1.37 1.37
N VAL A 137 3.09 2.29 2.33
CA VAL A 137 1.89 3.05 2.65
C VAL A 137 2.23 4.53 2.62
N GLU A 138 1.57 5.26 1.73
CA GLU A 138 1.94 6.63 1.35
C GLU A 138 0.73 7.50 1.10
N ASP A 139 0.95 8.82 1.21
CA ASP A 139 -0.05 9.83 0.88
C ASP A 139 0.44 10.73 -0.26
N GLU A 140 -0.50 11.25 -1.02
CA GLU A 140 -0.27 12.10 -2.20
C GLU A 140 0.68 13.27 -1.93
N TRP A 141 0.42 14.06 -0.90
CA TRP A 141 1.13 15.31 -0.69
C TRP A 141 2.56 15.11 -0.22
N SER A 142 2.81 14.06 0.55
CA SER A 142 4.16 13.72 1.00
C SER A 142 5.00 13.17 -0.15
N LEU A 143 4.40 12.40 -1.05
CA LEU A 143 5.05 11.94 -2.28
C LEU A 143 5.48 13.09 -3.19
N GLU A 144 4.60 14.07 -3.40
CA GLU A 144 4.90 15.24 -4.24
C GLU A 144 6.17 15.99 -3.79
N GLN A 145 6.51 15.97 -2.50
CA GLN A 145 7.70 16.65 -1.99
C GLN A 145 9.01 15.96 -2.35
N ILE A 146 9.02 14.63 -2.37
CA ILE A 146 10.25 13.87 -2.60
C ILE A 146 10.44 13.51 -4.07
N TRP A 147 9.41 13.68 -4.93
CA TRP A 147 9.50 13.33 -6.34
C TRP A 147 10.68 13.94 -7.09
N ALA A 148 11.05 15.19 -6.77
CA ALA A 148 12.21 15.84 -7.38
C ALA A 148 13.56 15.30 -6.86
N GLU A 149 13.55 14.59 -5.73
CA GLU A 149 14.72 14.03 -5.08
C GLU A 149 14.99 12.57 -5.48
N LEU A 150 13.99 11.89 -6.08
CA LEU A 150 14.12 10.49 -6.51
C LEU A 150 14.87 10.35 -7.84
N SER A 151 15.79 9.39 -7.88
CA SER A 151 16.56 9.04 -9.08
C SER A 151 15.70 8.50 -10.23
N ASP A 152 14.61 7.80 -9.89
CA ASP A 152 13.54 7.42 -10.83
C ASP A 152 12.17 7.44 -10.09
N PRO A 153 11.23 8.31 -10.50
CA PRO A 153 9.88 8.35 -9.92
C PRO A 153 9.10 7.04 -10.09
N ARG A 154 9.52 6.16 -11.01
CA ARG A 154 8.89 4.88 -11.33
C ARG A 154 9.52 3.67 -10.60
N LEU A 155 10.64 3.86 -9.89
CA LEU A 155 11.30 2.78 -9.12
C LEU A 155 10.74 2.61 -7.70
N GLY A 156 9.75 3.42 -7.30
CA GLY A 156 9.21 3.42 -5.93
C GLY A 156 8.77 2.03 -5.44
N ASP A 157 8.21 1.21 -6.32
CA ASP A 157 7.64 -0.08 -5.90
C ASP A 157 8.63 -1.24 -5.98
N ALA A 158 9.79 -1.08 -6.61
CA ALA A 158 10.77 -2.15 -6.69
C ALA A 158 11.38 -2.42 -5.29
N PRO A 159 11.46 -3.69 -4.84
CA PRO A 159 12.14 -4.01 -3.61
C PRO A 159 13.63 -3.68 -3.77
N PRO A 160 14.28 -3.08 -2.75
CA PRO A 160 15.70 -2.82 -2.81
C PRO A 160 16.49 -4.13 -2.91
N PRO A 161 17.76 -4.11 -3.36
CA PRO A 161 18.64 -5.27 -3.24
C PRO A 161 18.70 -5.78 -1.77
N PRO A 162 18.86 -7.11 -1.54
CA PRO A 162 19.02 -7.62 -0.19
C PRO A 162 20.17 -6.93 0.55
N GLY A 163 19.92 -6.47 1.77
CA GLY A 163 20.90 -5.76 2.59
C GLY A 163 21.08 -4.27 2.29
N ALA A 164 20.27 -3.71 1.40
CA ALA A 164 20.25 -2.28 1.14
C ALA A 164 18.94 -1.64 1.64
N TRP A 165 19.04 -0.41 2.13
CA TRP A 165 17.88 0.45 2.29
C TRP A 165 17.34 0.85 0.91
N PRO A 166 16.02 1.03 0.75
CA PRO A 166 15.49 1.68 -0.43
C PRO A 166 15.96 3.14 -0.47
N GLU A 167 15.87 3.76 -1.65
CA GLU A 167 16.17 5.19 -1.81
C GLU A 167 15.31 6.05 -0.87
N TRP A 168 14.09 5.60 -0.56
CA TRP A 168 13.17 6.28 0.33
C TRP A 168 12.21 5.30 1.04
N LEU A 169 11.68 5.72 2.18
CA LEU A 169 10.76 4.99 3.06
C LEU A 169 9.41 5.74 3.14
N SER A 170 8.30 5.04 2.92
CA SER A 170 6.97 5.64 3.12
C SER A 170 6.59 5.71 4.61
N TRP A 171 5.43 6.31 4.92
CA TRP A 171 4.92 6.36 6.29
C TRP A 171 4.81 4.98 6.94
N SER A 172 4.54 3.96 6.13
CA SER A 172 4.85 2.57 6.50
C SER A 172 5.58 1.85 5.38
N THR A 173 6.58 1.05 5.70
CA THR A 173 7.34 0.25 4.72
C THR A 173 7.47 -1.19 5.20
N TYR A 174 7.05 -2.14 4.37
CA TYR A 174 7.14 -3.58 4.64
C TYR A 174 8.34 -4.20 3.92
N PHE A 175 9.02 -5.11 4.61
CA PHE A 175 10.06 -5.97 4.08
C PHE A 175 9.78 -7.41 4.44
N ASP A 176 9.89 -8.33 3.48
CA ASP A 176 9.78 -9.76 3.75
C ASP A 176 10.83 -10.24 4.79
N ALA A 177 10.63 -11.45 5.33
CA ALA A 177 11.51 -11.99 6.35
C ALA A 177 12.97 -12.21 5.89
N GLY A 178 13.21 -12.42 4.60
CA GLY A 178 14.57 -12.54 4.05
C GLY A 178 15.29 -11.20 4.07
N ARG A 179 14.64 -10.17 3.55
CA ARG A 179 15.13 -8.78 3.48
C ARG A 179 15.27 -8.18 4.86
N ALA A 180 14.28 -8.37 5.71
CA ALA A 180 14.29 -7.89 7.09
C ALA A 180 15.43 -8.45 7.94
N ARG A 181 16.00 -9.61 7.57
CA ARG A 181 17.19 -10.18 8.21
C ARG A 181 18.50 -9.65 7.64
N ALA A 182 18.50 -9.28 6.37
CA ALA A 182 19.68 -8.75 5.69
C ALA A 182 19.85 -7.24 5.89
N LEU A 183 18.77 -6.51 6.21
CA LEU A 183 18.80 -5.06 6.39
C LEU A 183 19.81 -4.63 7.46
N PRO A 184 20.54 -3.52 7.24
CA PRO A 184 21.27 -2.82 8.29
C PRO A 184 20.34 -2.39 9.43
N ALA A 185 20.92 -1.99 10.56
CA ALA A 185 20.13 -1.43 11.65
C ALA A 185 19.36 -0.19 11.18
N VAL A 186 18.12 -0.05 11.67
CA VAL A 186 17.30 1.15 11.41
C VAL A 186 17.98 2.35 12.06
N PRO A 187 18.28 3.43 11.33
CA PRO A 187 18.85 4.64 11.92
C PRO A 187 17.92 5.19 13.02
N ALA A 188 18.46 5.40 14.22
CA ALA A 188 17.68 5.82 15.38
C ALA A 188 17.04 7.20 15.18
N GLU A 189 17.69 8.04 14.37
CA GLU A 189 17.28 9.39 13.99
C GLU A 189 15.96 9.41 13.20
N LEU A 190 15.56 8.29 12.59
CA LEU A 190 14.25 8.18 11.93
C LEU A 190 13.10 8.16 12.93
N GLY A 191 13.35 7.80 14.20
CA GLY A 191 12.31 7.64 15.21
C GLY A 191 11.24 6.62 14.81
N ALA A 192 11.61 5.64 13.99
CA ALA A 192 10.68 4.68 13.42
C ALA A 192 10.19 3.68 14.48
N HIS A 193 8.89 3.40 14.49
CA HIS A 193 8.36 2.24 15.18
C HIS A 193 8.60 0.99 14.31
N VAL A 194 9.09 -0.09 14.92
CA VAL A 194 9.44 -1.33 14.22
C VAL A 194 8.53 -2.44 14.70
N ARG A 195 7.71 -2.96 13.80
CA ARG A 195 6.83 -4.11 14.05
C ARG A 195 7.31 -5.32 13.26
N ARG A 196 7.24 -6.51 13.87
CA ARG A 196 7.54 -7.79 13.22
C ARG A 196 6.27 -8.62 13.06
N THR A 197 6.08 -9.24 11.89
CA THR A 197 5.00 -10.22 11.70
C THR A 197 5.40 -11.58 12.28
N PRO A 198 4.46 -12.50 12.54
CA PRO A 198 4.77 -13.86 12.98
C PRO A 198 5.68 -14.62 11.99
N ALA A 199 5.60 -14.29 10.69
CA ALA A 199 6.46 -14.87 9.65
C ALA A 199 7.89 -14.28 9.63
N GLY A 200 8.17 -13.27 10.47
CA GLY A 200 9.48 -12.63 10.60
C GLY A 200 9.70 -11.44 9.66
N ALA A 201 8.69 -11.07 8.87
CA ALA A 201 8.70 -9.83 8.09
C ALA A 201 8.74 -8.62 9.02
N LEU A 202 9.17 -7.48 8.47
CA LEU A 202 9.37 -6.24 9.22
C LEU A 202 8.54 -5.11 8.58
N VAL A 203 7.84 -4.37 9.43
CA VAL A 203 7.12 -3.14 9.07
C VAL A 203 7.77 -2.00 9.84
N LEU A 204 8.29 -1.01 9.11
CA LEU A 204 8.74 0.28 9.67
C LEU A 204 7.61 1.28 9.56
N GLU A 205 7.32 1.99 10.64
CA GLU A 205 6.28 3.02 10.71
C GLU A 205 6.96 4.35 11.10
N LEU A 206 6.87 5.35 10.22
CA LEU A 206 7.48 6.68 10.41
C LEU A 206 6.50 7.72 10.97
N SER A 207 5.21 7.39 11.04
CA SER A 207 4.17 8.21 11.67
C SER A 207 3.21 7.35 12.49
N ASP A 208 2.90 7.81 13.70
CA ASP A 208 1.94 7.17 14.60
C ASP A 208 0.50 7.64 14.34
N ASP A 209 0.32 8.78 13.66
CA ASP A 209 -0.99 9.34 13.34
C ASP A 209 -1.06 9.69 11.84
N PRO A 210 -1.88 8.98 11.03
CA PRO A 210 -2.05 9.31 9.62
C PRO A 210 -2.73 10.67 9.41
N ALA A 211 -3.36 11.25 10.45
CA ALA A 211 -3.92 12.59 10.38
C ALA A 211 -2.91 13.71 10.68
N ALA A 212 -1.71 13.37 11.14
CA ALA A 212 -0.65 14.31 11.53
C ALA A 212 0.56 14.26 10.58
N VAL A 213 0.38 13.77 9.34
CA VAL A 213 1.47 13.69 8.35
C VAL A 213 1.86 15.07 7.84
N ASP A 214 3.15 15.38 7.98
CA ASP A 214 3.77 16.65 7.57
C ASP A 214 4.75 16.40 6.41
N PRO A 215 4.50 16.98 5.22
CA PRO A 215 5.40 16.81 4.09
C PRO A 215 6.84 17.31 4.34
N LEU A 216 7.03 18.34 5.18
CA LEU A 216 8.38 18.83 5.53
C LEU A 216 9.11 17.85 6.45
N ARG A 217 8.39 17.24 7.40
CA ARG A 217 8.92 16.14 8.21
C ARG A 217 9.30 14.97 7.31
N PHE A 218 8.45 14.62 6.35
CA PHE A 218 8.71 13.54 5.40
C PHE A 218 10.01 13.77 4.62
N ALA A 219 10.21 14.95 4.04
CA ALA A 219 11.46 15.30 3.35
C ALA A 219 12.70 15.21 4.26
N ARG A 220 12.61 15.68 5.52
CA ARG A 220 13.73 15.58 6.48
C ARG A 220 14.12 14.15 6.81
N LEU A 221 13.14 13.25 6.97
CA LEU A 221 13.40 11.83 7.23
C LEU A 221 14.20 11.19 6.09
N HIS A 222 13.95 11.60 4.85
CA HIS A 222 14.65 11.10 3.67
C HIS A 222 16.07 11.63 3.54
N GLN A 223 16.31 12.88 3.96
CA GLN A 223 17.67 13.41 4.07
C GLN A 223 18.51 12.64 5.09
N VAL A 224 17.89 12.22 6.21
CA VAL A 224 18.54 11.36 7.23
C VAL A 224 18.86 9.98 6.64
N LEU A 225 17.91 9.34 5.96
CA LEU A 225 18.11 8.04 5.32
C LEU A 225 19.24 8.08 4.28
N ALA A 226 19.25 9.10 3.42
CA ALA A 226 20.28 9.30 2.42
C ALA A 226 21.68 9.54 3.04
N GLY A 227 21.74 10.14 4.24
CA GLY A 227 22.97 10.27 5.02
C GLY A 227 23.45 8.93 5.58
N ALA A 228 22.54 8.14 6.15
CA ALA A 228 22.83 6.83 6.73
C ALA A 228 23.27 5.79 5.68
N ALA A 229 22.76 5.88 4.45
CA ALA A 229 23.16 4.99 3.35
C ALA A 229 24.58 5.25 2.79
N ARG A 230 25.21 6.37 3.16
CA ARG A 230 26.56 6.77 2.70
C ARG A 230 27.68 6.54 3.72
N GLY A 231 27.35 6.18 4.96
CA GLY A 231 28.29 5.94 6.06
C GLY A 231 28.51 4.45 6.30
#